data_AF-A0A958UXJ1-F1
#
_entry.id   AF-A0A958UXJ1-F1
#
_cell.length_a   1.000
_cell.length_b   1.000
_cell.length_c   1.000
_cell.angle_alpha   90.00
_cell.angle_beta   90.00
_cell.angle_gamma   90.00
#
_symmetry.space_group_name_H-M   'P 1'
#
loop_
_entity.id
_entity.type
_entity.pdbx_description
1 polymer ?
#
loop_
_entity_poly.entity_id
_entity_poly.type
_entity_poly.pdbx_seq_one_letter_code
_entity_poly.pdbx_strand_id
1 'polypeptide(L)'
;MKKLLSYLWPQTSKISSEHSGTLEVTWYNGKKLLDTQNANYSYGLLQKVLEFGLSKVSLAHANSVLVLGLGGGSVVHSLRNKLNYHKQIDAVEWDEKIITIAKNEFEIFNSDKLKIYHEDALEFVKNCISTYDLIV
;
A
#
# COMPACT_ATOMS: atom_id res chain seq x y z
N MET A 1 -9.38 21.36 -2.98
CA MET A 1 -10.80 21.50 -2.59
C MET A 1 -11.42 20.22 -2.04
N LYS A 2 -11.30 19.06 -2.71
CA LYS A 2 -11.87 17.77 -2.24
C LYS A 2 -11.56 17.43 -0.77
N LYS A 3 -10.32 17.63 -0.32
CA LYS A 3 -9.90 17.40 1.08
C LYS A 3 -10.70 18.22 2.10
N LEU A 4 -10.93 19.51 1.87
CA LEU A 4 -11.67 20.37 2.81
C LEU A 4 -13.17 20.03 2.82
N LEU A 5 -13.76 19.74 1.65
CA LEU A 5 -15.17 19.33 1.55
C LEU A 5 -15.44 17.99 2.24
N SER A 6 -14.43 17.13 2.37
CA SER A 6 -14.57 15.82 2.99
C SER A 6 -14.90 15.82 4.49
N TYR A 7 -14.80 16.98 5.15
CA TYR A 7 -15.27 17.16 6.54
C TYR A 7 -16.80 17.33 6.63
N LEU A 8 -17.46 17.64 5.50
CA LEU A 8 -18.92 17.75 5.41
C LEU A 8 -19.52 16.49 4.76
N TRP A 9 -18.91 16.00 3.68
CA TRP A 9 -19.37 14.81 2.97
C TRP A 9 -18.23 14.09 2.24
N PRO A 10 -18.15 12.74 2.28
CA PRO A 10 -17.13 11.98 1.57
C PRO A 10 -17.04 12.33 0.08
N GLN A 11 -15.83 12.50 -0.44
CA GLN A 11 -15.59 12.81 -1.87
C GLN A 11 -14.91 11.61 -2.54
N THR A 12 -15.69 10.81 -3.27
CA THR A 12 -15.23 9.56 -3.88
C THR A 12 -15.01 9.73 -5.37
N SER A 13 -13.86 9.26 -5.86
CA SER A 13 -13.55 9.11 -7.28
C SER A 13 -13.48 7.62 -7.60
N LYS A 14 -14.21 7.16 -8.62
CA LYS A 14 -14.26 5.75 -9.00
C LYS A 14 -13.39 5.50 -10.23
N ILE A 15 -12.61 4.44 -10.21
CA ILE A 15 -11.70 4.03 -11.27
C ILE A 15 -11.96 2.56 -11.57
N SER A 16 -12.14 2.20 -12.84
CA SER A 16 -12.30 0.80 -13.23
C SER A 16 -10.93 0.15 -13.44
N SER A 17 -10.77 -1.04 -12.87
CA SER A 17 -9.66 -1.97 -13.09
C SER A 17 -10.20 -3.28 -13.66
N GLU A 18 -9.45 -3.88 -14.58
CA GLU A 18 -9.73 -5.21 -15.14
C GLU A 18 -9.56 -6.31 -14.07
N HIS A 19 -8.67 -6.08 -13.11
CA HIS A 19 -8.27 -7.06 -12.10
C HIS A 19 -8.99 -6.87 -10.76
N SER A 20 -9.18 -5.63 -10.33
CA SER A 20 -9.68 -5.28 -8.99
C SER A 20 -11.11 -4.73 -8.99
N GLY A 21 -11.77 -4.70 -10.15
CA GLY A 21 -13.12 -4.17 -10.29
C GLY A 21 -13.17 -2.64 -10.14
N THR A 22 -14.15 -2.13 -9.40
CA THR A 22 -14.26 -0.68 -9.15
C THR A 22 -13.41 -0.30 -7.93
N LEU A 23 -12.35 0.45 -8.19
CA LEU A 23 -11.50 1.10 -7.20
C LEU A 23 -12.11 2.45 -6.79
N GLU A 24 -12.17 2.73 -5.49
CA GLU A 24 -12.75 3.95 -4.94
C GLU A 24 -11.70 4.73 -4.14
N VAL A 25 -11.30 5.89 -4.66
CA VAL A 25 -10.43 6.84 -3.96
C VAL A 25 -11.31 7.86 -3.25
N THR A 26 -11.38 7.77 -1.92
CA THR A 26 -12.30 8.57 -1.11
C THR A 26 -11.53 9.52 -0.20
N TRP A 27 -11.83 10.82 -0.30
CA TRP A 27 -11.51 11.74 0.79
C TRP A 27 -12.62 11.68 1.85
N TYR A 28 -12.25 11.39 3.09
CA TYR A 28 -13.15 11.35 4.24
C TYR A 28 -12.48 11.98 5.47
N ASN A 29 -13.11 13.00 6.07
CA ASN A 29 -12.57 13.73 7.23
C ASN A 29 -11.10 14.16 7.08
N GLY A 30 -10.75 14.68 5.91
CA GLY A 30 -9.41 15.16 5.58
C GLY A 30 -8.38 14.07 5.31
N LYS A 31 -8.76 12.79 5.30
CA LYS A 31 -7.89 11.65 4.96
C LYS A 31 -8.30 11.05 3.63
N LYS A 32 -7.33 10.50 2.90
CA LYS A 32 -7.57 9.79 1.65
C LYS A 32 -7.51 8.28 1.91
N LEU A 33 -8.48 7.57 1.35
CA LEU A 33 -8.66 6.13 1.45
C LEU A 33 -8.68 5.54 0.03
N LEU A 34 -8.26 4.29 -0.10
CA LEU A 34 -8.49 3.48 -1.29
C LEU A 34 -9.21 2.22 -0.86
N ASP A 35 -10.34 1.94 -1.48
CA ASP A 35 -11.17 0.77 -1.21
C ASP A 35 -11.68 0.17 -2.53
N THR A 36 -12.23 -1.04 -2.48
CA THR A 36 -13.05 -1.61 -3.55
C THR A 36 -14.42 -1.97 -3.00
N GLN A 37 -15.33 -2.43 -3.86
CA GLN A 37 -16.65 -2.91 -3.42
C GLN A 37 -16.58 -3.94 -2.29
N ASN A 38 -15.56 -4.81 -2.31
CA ASN A 38 -15.48 -5.98 -1.43
C ASN A 38 -14.29 -5.95 -0.45
N ALA A 39 -13.47 -4.89 -0.46
CA ALA A 39 -12.30 -4.84 0.40
C ALA A 39 -11.93 -3.41 0.81
N ASN A 40 -11.52 -3.28 2.07
CA ASN A 40 -10.89 -2.06 2.55
C ASN A 40 -9.39 -2.11 2.19
N TYR A 41 -8.97 -1.36 1.19
CA TYR A 41 -7.65 -1.58 0.58
C TYR A 41 -6.54 -0.84 1.34
N SER A 42 -6.72 0.42 1.71
CA SER A 42 -5.63 1.23 2.25
C SER A 42 -6.07 2.45 3.05
N TYR A 43 -5.28 2.78 4.07
CA TYR A 43 -5.46 3.94 4.96
C TYR A 43 -6.70 3.93 5.87
N GLY A 44 -7.42 2.80 5.90
CA GLY A 44 -8.58 2.55 6.77
C GLY A 44 -8.24 1.94 8.13
N LEU A 45 -9.27 1.41 8.81
CA LEU A 45 -9.12 0.81 10.15
C LEU A 45 -8.30 -0.49 10.16
N LEU A 46 -8.39 -1.31 9.11
CA LEU A 46 -7.63 -2.57 9.03
C LEU A 46 -6.12 -2.33 8.96
N GLN A 47 -5.67 -1.21 8.37
CA GLN A 47 -4.26 -0.81 8.41
C GLN A 47 -3.78 -0.67 9.86
N LYS A 48 -4.60 -0.12 10.77
CA LYS A 48 -4.21 0.01 12.19
C LYS A 48 -4.07 -1.34 12.88
N VAL A 49 -4.88 -2.32 12.50
CA VAL A 49 -4.79 -3.69 13.03
C VAL A 49 -3.49 -4.34 12.55
N LEU A 50 -3.16 -4.19 11.27
CA LEU A 50 -1.88 -4.67 10.73
C LEU A 50 -0.68 -3.95 11.38
N GLU A 51 -0.74 -2.63 11.52
CA GLU A 51 0.28 -1.83 12.22
C GLU A 51 0.52 -2.31 13.64
N PHE A 52 -0.55 -2.66 14.37
CA PHE A 52 -0.43 -3.25 15.69
C PHE A 52 0.33 -4.59 15.64
N GLY A 53 -0.01 -5.48 14.69
CA GLY A 53 0.71 -6.73 14.49
C GLY A 53 2.19 -6.51 14.18
N LEU A 54 2.50 -5.64 13.21
CA LEU A 54 3.86 -5.29 12.82
C LEU A 54 4.67 -4.66 13.96
N SER A 55 4.02 -3.90 14.86
CA SER A 55 4.69 -3.33 16.05
C SER A 55 5.18 -4.38 17.05
N LYS A 56 4.71 -5.64 16.94
CA LYS A 56 5.16 -6.76 17.76
C LYS A 56 6.33 -7.51 17.14
N VAL A 57 6.71 -7.18 15.92
CA VAL A 57 7.84 -7.78 15.20
C VAL A 57 9.07 -6.89 15.35
N SER A 58 10.24 -7.47 15.60
CA SER A 58 11.49 -6.70 15.69
C SER A 58 12.03 -6.37 14.30
N LEU A 59 11.98 -5.10 13.91
CA LEU A 59 12.48 -4.61 12.62
C LEU A 59 13.93 -4.11 12.66
N ALA A 60 14.56 -4.04 13.85
CA ALA A 60 15.89 -3.45 14.01
C ALA A 60 16.96 -4.16 13.15
N HIS A 61 16.86 -5.49 13.07
CA HIS A 61 17.81 -6.33 12.33
C HIS A 61 17.33 -6.70 10.92
N ALA A 62 16.06 -6.48 10.60
CA ALA A 62 15.55 -6.67 9.24
C ALA A 62 16.22 -5.64 8.30
N ASN A 63 16.81 -6.10 7.20
CA ASN A 63 17.48 -5.31 6.17
C ASN A 63 16.68 -5.24 4.86
N SER A 64 15.84 -6.25 4.61
CA SER A 64 14.93 -6.29 3.47
C SER A 64 13.52 -6.70 3.90
N VAL A 65 12.52 -6.02 3.34
CA VAL A 65 11.10 -6.34 3.50
C VAL A 65 10.52 -6.57 2.11
N LEU A 66 9.78 -7.67 1.94
CA LEU A 66 8.93 -7.90 0.79
C LEU A 66 7.48 -7.63 1.18
N VAL A 67 6.76 -6.85 0.38
CA VAL A 67 5.32 -6.64 0.52
C VAL A 67 4.63 -7.28 -0.69
N LEU A 68 3.79 -8.29 -0.45
CA LEU A 68 3.03 -8.97 -1.49
C LEU A 68 1.65 -8.30 -1.62
N GLY A 69 1.49 -7.53 -2.69
CA GLY A 69 0.45 -6.52 -2.84
C GLY A 69 0.99 -5.14 -2.49
N LEU A 70 0.54 -4.10 -3.19
CA LEU A 70 0.83 -2.70 -2.85
C LEU A 70 -0.40 -2.02 -2.27
N GLY A 71 -1.57 -2.27 -2.86
CA GLY A 71 -2.74 -1.43 -2.62
C GLY A 71 -2.42 0.05 -2.85
N GLY A 72 -2.90 0.94 -1.97
CA GLY A 72 -2.52 2.36 -1.98
C GLY A 72 -1.13 2.64 -1.38
N GLY A 73 -0.33 1.59 -1.12
CA GLY A 73 0.98 1.68 -0.45
C GLY A 73 0.88 1.92 1.06
N SER A 74 -0.24 1.55 1.68
CA SER A 74 -0.47 1.82 3.10
C SER A 74 0.50 1.08 4.02
N VAL A 75 0.90 -0.15 3.68
CA VAL A 75 1.94 -0.91 4.41
C VAL A 75 3.29 -0.20 4.32
N VAL A 76 3.69 0.21 3.11
CA VAL A 76 4.92 0.98 2.88
C VAL A 76 4.91 2.26 3.71
N HIS A 77 3.78 2.99 3.70
CA HIS A 77 3.61 4.19 4.52
C HIS A 77 3.75 3.90 6.02
N SER A 78 3.14 2.82 6.53
CA SER A 78 3.25 2.43 7.94
C SER A 78 4.68 2.08 8.34
N LEU A 79 5.38 1.29 7.51
CA LEU A 79 6.77 0.91 7.73
C LEU A 79 7.68 2.15 7.80
N ARG A 80 7.52 3.09 6.87
CA ARG A 80 8.34 4.31 6.80
C ARG A 80 8.03 5.31 7.91
N ASN A 81 6.75 5.61 8.13
CA ASN A 81 6.35 6.78 8.92
C ASN A 81 5.93 6.46 10.37
N LYS A 82 5.61 5.19 10.67
CA LYS A 82 5.17 4.77 12.01
C LYS A 82 6.15 3.84 12.69
N LEU A 83 6.76 2.94 11.90
CA LEU A 83 7.71 1.96 12.42
C LEU A 83 9.18 2.36 12.17
N ASN A 84 9.43 3.53 11.57
CA ASN A 84 10.75 4.09 11.28
C ASN A 84 11.69 3.13 10.55
N TYR A 85 11.15 2.24 9.72
CA TYR A 85 11.93 1.35 8.88
C TYR A 85 12.31 2.11 7.62
N HIS A 86 13.62 2.33 7.38
CA HIS A 86 14.14 3.09 6.22
C HIS A 86 15.05 2.26 5.29
N LYS A 87 15.18 0.95 5.55
CA LYS A 87 15.93 0.03 4.69
C LYS A 87 15.07 -0.47 3.52
N GLN A 88 15.59 -1.39 2.71
CA GLN A 88 14.98 -1.80 1.45
C GLN A 88 13.56 -2.35 1.65
N ILE A 89 12.62 -1.87 0.82
CA ILE A 89 11.30 -2.47 0.63
C ILE A 89 11.16 -2.81 -0.84
N ASP A 90 10.79 -4.05 -1.12
CA ASP A 90 10.33 -4.49 -2.43
C ASP A 90 8.83 -4.77 -2.31
N ALA A 91 8.02 -4.18 -3.18
CA ALA A 91 6.58 -4.35 -3.22
C ALA A 91 6.16 -4.92 -4.57
N VAL A 92 5.26 -5.89 -4.58
CA VAL A 92 4.80 -6.56 -5.80
C VAL A 92 3.31 -6.30 -5.95
N GLU A 93 2.89 -5.77 -7.08
CA GLU A 93 1.49 -5.47 -7.37
C GLU A 93 1.17 -5.87 -8.79
N TRP A 94 0.14 -6.69 -8.95
CA TRP A 94 -0.27 -7.22 -10.25
C TRP A 94 -1.17 -6.26 -11.02
N ASP A 95 -1.79 -5.27 -10.35
CA ASP A 95 -2.72 -4.32 -10.98
C ASP A 95 -2.06 -2.96 -11.22
N GLU A 96 -1.71 -2.66 -12.47
CA GLU A 96 -1.14 -1.37 -12.89
C GLU A 96 -1.98 -0.15 -12.45
N LYS A 97 -3.32 -0.28 -12.39
CA LYS A 97 -4.18 0.83 -11.92
C LYS A 97 -3.92 1.12 -10.45
N ILE A 98 -3.71 0.09 -9.63
CA ILE A 98 -3.37 0.26 -8.21
C ILE A 98 -2.00 0.95 -8.07
N ILE A 99 -0.99 0.55 -8.84
CA ILE A 99 0.33 1.21 -8.85
C ILE A 99 0.19 2.69 -9.23
N THR A 100 -0.60 2.97 -10.26
CA THR A 100 -0.85 4.35 -10.73
C THR A 100 -1.55 5.19 -9.65
N ILE A 101 -2.54 4.62 -8.96
CA ILE A 101 -3.22 5.26 -7.83
C ILE A 101 -2.25 5.49 -6.68
N ALA A 102 -1.45 4.50 -6.29
CA ALA A 102 -0.46 4.62 -5.22
C ALA A 102 0.49 5.80 -5.49
N LYS A 103 0.96 5.94 -6.73
CA LYS A 103 1.81 7.06 -7.16
C LYS A 103 1.08 8.41 -7.11
N ASN A 104 -0.06 8.52 -7.79
CA ASN A 104 -0.70 9.82 -8.04
C ASN A 104 -1.53 10.32 -6.85
N GLU A 105 -2.08 9.40 -6.06
CA GLU A 105 -2.99 9.73 -4.96
C GLU A 105 -2.31 9.65 -3.60
N PHE A 106 -1.28 8.82 -3.44
CA PHE A 106 -0.63 8.56 -2.13
C PHE A 106 0.88 8.81 -2.12
N GLU A 107 1.45 9.29 -3.23
CA GLU A 107 2.88 9.61 -3.36
C GLU A 107 3.79 8.39 -3.10
N ILE A 108 3.30 7.19 -3.43
CA ILE A 108 4.04 5.94 -3.32
C ILE A 108 4.54 5.52 -4.71
N PHE A 109 5.84 5.67 -4.94
CA PHE A 109 6.49 5.32 -6.21
C PHE A 109 7.94 4.88 -5.95
N ASN A 110 8.57 4.32 -6.99
CA ASN A 110 9.95 3.83 -6.93
C ASN A 110 10.93 4.89 -6.39
N SER A 111 11.85 4.46 -5.52
CA SER A 111 12.95 5.26 -4.98
C SER A 111 14.14 4.36 -4.63
N ASP A 112 15.25 4.94 -4.18
CA ASP A 112 16.46 4.19 -3.80
C ASP A 112 16.23 3.09 -2.74
N LYS A 113 15.16 3.21 -1.95
CA LYS A 113 14.80 2.26 -0.89
C LYS A 113 13.41 1.63 -1.06
N LEU A 114 12.72 1.89 -2.17
CA LEU A 114 11.44 1.28 -2.49
C LEU A 114 11.44 0.85 -3.94
N LYS A 115 11.36 -0.45 -4.20
CA LYS A 115 11.11 -0.98 -5.54
C LYS A 115 9.69 -1.54 -5.61
N ILE A 116 8.99 -1.20 -6.68
CA ILE A 116 7.63 -1.63 -6.98
C ILE A 116 7.70 -2.41 -8.30
N TYR A 117 7.36 -3.69 -8.24
CA TYR A 117 7.30 -4.59 -9.38
C TYR A 117 5.85 -4.76 -9.81
N HIS A 118 5.60 -4.55 -11.11
CA HIS A 118 4.32 -4.88 -11.73
C HIS A 118 4.34 -6.34 -12.15
N GLU A 119 3.96 -7.24 -11.23
CA GLU A 119 4.04 -8.69 -11.41
C GLU A 119 3.02 -9.39 -10.52
N ASP A 120 2.63 -10.61 -10.88
CA ASP A 120 1.88 -11.50 -9.98
C ASP A 120 2.76 -11.91 -8.79
N ALA A 121 2.20 -11.83 -7.57
CA ALA A 121 2.94 -12.10 -6.35
C ALA A 121 3.42 -13.56 -6.25
N LEU A 122 2.63 -14.52 -6.74
CA LEU A 122 2.99 -15.93 -6.71
C LEU A 122 4.12 -16.22 -7.71
N GLU A 123 4.05 -15.63 -8.91
CA GLU A 123 5.11 -15.75 -9.92
C GLU A 123 6.41 -15.09 -9.47
N PHE A 124 6.34 -13.89 -8.88
CA PHE A 124 7.49 -13.21 -8.31
C PHE A 124 8.19 -14.10 -7.26
N VAL A 125 7.43 -14.70 -6.33
CA VAL A 125 8.00 -15.56 -5.28
C VAL A 125 8.62 -16.83 -5.84
N LYS A 126 8.03 -17.45 -6.87
CA LYS A 126 8.60 -18.64 -7.53
C LYS A 126 9.95 -18.36 -8.18
N ASN A 127 10.11 -17.18 -8.78
CA ASN A 127 11.31 -16.79 -9.51
C ASN A 127 12.33 -16.04 -8.64
N CYS A 128 11.95 -15.66 -7.41
CA CYS A 128 12.81 -14.92 -6.50
C CYS A 128 13.90 -15.81 -5.89
N ILE A 129 15.16 -15.50 -6.21
CA ILE A 129 16.34 -16.12 -5.59
C ILE A 129 16.82 -15.38 -4.33
N SER A 130 16.29 -14.18 -4.08
CA SER A 130 16.64 -13.36 -2.91
C SER A 130 15.82 -13.78 -1.70
N THR A 131 16.39 -13.62 -0.50
CA THR A 131 15.69 -13.80 0.77
C THR A 131 15.29 -12.45 1.38
N TYR A 132 14.23 -12.49 2.19
CA TYR A 132 13.72 -11.32 2.90
C TYR A 132 13.65 -11.60 4.40
N ASP A 133 13.99 -10.59 5.20
CA ASP A 133 13.92 -10.70 6.67
C ASP A 133 12.48 -10.60 7.19
N LEU A 134 11.59 -9.99 6.41
CA LEU A 134 10.16 -9.93 6.65
C LEU A 134 9.41 -9.96 5.33
N ILE A 135 8.35 -10.77 5.27
CA ILE A 135 7.36 -10.77 4.20
C ILE A 135 6.03 -10.33 4.82
N VAL A 136 5.38 -9.35 4.19
CA VAL A 136 4.07 -8.82 4.58
C VAL A 136 3.05 -9.11 3.50
#